data_AF-A0A1J4JYP6-F1
#
_entry.id   AF-A0A1J4JYP6-F1
#
_cell.length_a   1.000
_cell.length_b   1.000
_cell.length_c   1.000
_cell.angle_alpha   90.00
_cell.angle_beta   90.00
_cell.angle_gamma   90.00
#
_symmetry.space_group_name_H-M   'P 1'
#
loop_
_entity.id
_entity.type
_entity.pdbx_description
1 polymer ?
#
loop_
_entity_poly.entity_id
_entity_poly.type
_entity_poly.pdbx_seq_one_letter_code
_entity_poly.pdbx_strand_id
1 'polypeptide(L)'
;MICLNALNTYSIEYFISLLNNVSFHFFGKNSMIICLFLFKFGYTADSSEITLTVFNEWSRDGTDFIGLTNVSDTYTFWHTGIQDYSIMPAGFLLLTNPGDIYKVSVDIKASKCGNNGISLSVATVDSDNNVISWLFNVVTYSNISNNYEKLMIEKIIIPYGVYRIIPRFTGTGSTNFVFKNFKIERSGEIPYNINKTEYSVESNKINFTYNTVGLNFSVYDKRSDRLWMSKTTSYSGLTLIQVNDSYSNRLDLKFSYKSQYTCNANFVLTQDDELEFNISCPTLNLNIDFYYPPGIIPSSNDRIILPINEGFTFMANDFSHGISSLITYGGHGLCMSFMGIYDDSDYLIKKSGIMMIINTPNDFNVYLENENNCQILTPVWKPELGAFGYTRSIRYVFFDQAKHVEMCKRYREYANQTGLLVPFKEKQKLYPDVQFDKLIGAANIWIFGSHRMDEIYEELQSMGVDRILASQGTTSDMINKINNMSNTLTSRYDIYNGILDPAIAQWTSATGTPDELSLEAWPEDIMWKDSQGNYHYDWSTANLSNSSQMIDMAVICDKKTVRYCRETLEKELPQNKYTCRFIDTVTASPWRECYHPNHTIARSQSRYYKMEL
;
A
#
# COMPACT_ATOMS: atom_id res chain seq x y z
N MET A 1 -6.32 16.69 54.95
CA MET A 1 -6.42 16.85 56.42
C MET A 1 -7.68 17.67 56.69
N ILE A 2 -8.70 16.99 57.24
CA ILE A 2 -9.90 17.52 57.95
C ILE A 2 -10.85 18.46 57.16
N CYS A 3 -11.82 17.83 56.49
CA CYS A 3 -13.26 18.17 56.40
C CYS A 3 -13.85 17.61 55.09
N LEU A 4 -13.94 16.28 55.01
CA LEU A 4 -14.67 15.55 53.97
C LEU A 4 -15.44 14.44 54.68
N ASN A 5 -16.50 14.83 55.41
CA ASN A 5 -17.51 13.93 55.96
C ASN A 5 -18.73 14.77 56.36
N ALA A 6 -19.45 15.24 55.34
CA ALA A 6 -20.87 15.62 55.39
C ALA A 6 -21.18 16.24 54.04
N LEU A 7 -21.85 15.51 53.16
CA LEU A 7 -22.71 16.00 52.06
C LEU A 7 -23.24 14.77 51.28
N ASN A 8 -23.94 13.90 52.01
CA ASN A 8 -24.86 12.91 51.42
C ASN A 8 -26.26 13.48 51.66
N THR A 9 -26.72 14.40 50.79
CA THR A 9 -28.12 14.81 50.57
C THR A 9 -28.22 16.22 49.95
N TYR A 10 -27.87 16.38 48.67
CA TYR A 10 -28.46 17.45 47.85
C TYR A 10 -28.66 16.95 46.42
N SER A 11 -29.82 17.25 45.84
CA SER A 11 -30.20 16.83 44.50
C SER A 11 -29.30 17.45 43.44
N ILE A 12 -28.95 16.64 42.44
CA ILE A 12 -28.18 17.01 41.23
C ILE A 12 -28.77 18.24 40.52
N GLU A 13 -30.07 18.52 40.69
CA GLU A 13 -30.76 19.67 40.13
C GLU A 13 -30.22 21.03 40.63
N TYR A 14 -29.71 21.11 41.87
CA TYR A 14 -29.19 22.38 42.40
C TYR A 14 -27.81 22.75 41.84
N PHE A 15 -27.01 21.75 41.45
CA PHE A 15 -25.69 21.97 40.85
C PHE A 15 -25.77 22.39 39.38
N ILE A 16 -26.78 21.87 38.66
CA ILE A 16 -27.10 22.26 37.27
C ILE A 16 -27.59 23.72 37.19
N SER A 17 -28.34 24.18 38.20
CA SER A 17 -28.77 25.58 38.32
C SER A 17 -27.63 26.58 38.50
N LEU A 18 -26.52 26.17 39.16
CA LEU A 18 -25.40 27.09 39.43
C LEU A 18 -24.50 27.30 38.20
N LEU A 19 -24.40 26.30 37.31
CA LEU A 19 -23.59 26.37 36.09
C LEU A 19 -24.26 27.17 34.96
N ASN A 20 -25.59 27.28 34.96
CA ASN A 20 -26.35 28.02 33.94
C ASN A 20 -26.26 29.55 34.04
N ASN A 21 -25.56 30.13 35.03
CA ASN A 21 -25.52 31.58 35.29
C ASN A 21 -24.13 32.23 35.18
N VAL A 22 -23.14 31.56 34.57
CA VAL A 22 -21.80 32.16 34.38
C VAL A 22 -21.45 32.27 32.90
N SER A 23 -21.58 33.47 32.36
CA SER A 23 -21.10 33.85 31.03
C SER A 23 -19.58 34.07 31.05
N PHE A 24 -18.81 33.18 30.41
CA PHE A 24 -17.40 33.42 30.13
C PHE A 24 -17.22 33.98 28.72
N HIS A 25 -16.77 35.23 28.62
CA HIS A 25 -16.22 35.81 27.40
C HIS A 25 -14.70 35.62 27.40
N PHE A 26 -14.14 34.85 26.47
CA PHE A 26 -12.70 34.89 26.19
C PHE A 26 -12.38 34.67 24.71
N PHE A 27 -11.55 35.57 24.17
CA PHE A 27 -10.92 35.53 22.86
C PHE A 27 -9.67 34.63 22.87
N GLY A 28 -9.45 33.88 21.77
CA GLY A 28 -8.10 33.53 21.31
C GLY A 28 -7.63 32.07 21.51
N LYS A 29 -7.36 31.41 20.37
CA LYS A 29 -6.50 30.23 20.12
C LYS A 29 -5.91 29.53 21.36
N ASN A 30 -6.62 28.53 21.89
CA ASN A 30 -6.10 27.29 22.54
C ASN A 30 -7.23 26.49 23.21
N SER A 31 -8.29 26.16 22.46
CA SER A 31 -9.50 25.51 23.00
C SER A 31 -9.53 23.97 22.91
N MET A 32 -8.51 23.33 22.32
CA MET A 32 -8.46 21.86 22.23
C MET A 32 -8.19 21.17 23.59
N ILE A 33 -7.57 21.89 24.54
CA ILE A 33 -7.26 21.40 25.89
C ILE A 33 -8.47 21.55 26.85
N ILE A 34 -9.46 22.39 26.53
CA ILE A 34 -10.50 22.79 27.49
C ILE A 34 -11.70 21.83 27.51
N CYS A 35 -11.88 20.98 26.51
CA CYS A 35 -12.89 19.91 26.58
C CYS A 35 -12.60 18.84 27.66
N LEU A 36 -11.42 18.84 28.28
CA LEU A 36 -10.98 17.81 29.24
C LEU A 36 -11.27 18.12 30.72
N PHE A 37 -11.81 19.29 31.08
CA PHE A 37 -11.82 19.75 32.49
C PHE A 37 -13.03 19.36 33.36
N LEU A 38 -13.96 18.51 32.90
CA LEU A 38 -15.08 18.03 33.72
C LEU A 38 -15.38 16.54 33.48
N PHE A 39 -14.49 15.64 33.88
CA PHE A 39 -14.74 14.20 33.85
C PHE A 39 -14.36 13.55 35.18
N LYS A 40 -15.36 13.22 36.01
CA LYS A 40 -15.15 12.46 37.25
C LYS A 40 -16.09 11.26 37.45
N PHE A 41 -16.98 10.99 36.50
CA PHE A 41 -17.89 9.84 36.58
C PHE A 41 -17.94 9.13 35.22
N GLY A 42 -17.48 7.88 35.18
CA GLY A 42 -17.61 7.00 34.00
C GLY A 42 -18.87 6.13 34.15
N TYR A 43 -19.49 5.78 33.02
CA TYR A 43 -20.62 4.86 32.99
C TYR A 43 -20.10 3.42 32.79
N THR A 44 -20.55 2.47 33.61
CA THR A 44 -20.33 1.03 33.41
C THR A 44 -21.58 0.42 32.77
N ALA A 45 -21.46 -0.11 31.56
CA ALA A 45 -22.56 -0.82 30.90
C ALA A 45 -22.52 -2.30 31.27
N ASP A 46 -23.11 -2.68 32.41
CA ASP A 46 -23.44 -4.09 32.65
C ASP A 46 -24.68 -4.44 31.80
N SER A 47 -24.47 -5.07 30.65
CA SER A 47 -25.49 -5.68 29.78
C SER A 47 -26.62 -4.80 29.21
N SER A 48 -26.65 -3.51 29.51
CA SER A 48 -27.73 -2.60 29.08
C SER A 48 -27.34 -1.79 27.85
N GLU A 49 -28.21 -1.79 26.84
CA GLU A 49 -28.23 -0.79 25.77
C GLU A 49 -28.31 0.62 26.39
N ILE A 50 -27.39 1.50 26.03
CA ILE A 50 -27.39 2.91 26.47
C ILE A 50 -27.87 3.77 25.31
N THR A 51 -28.96 4.50 25.52
CA THR A 51 -29.40 5.56 24.61
C THR A 51 -28.76 6.88 25.02
N LEU A 52 -28.11 7.55 24.07
CA LEU A 52 -27.39 8.80 24.24
C LEU A 52 -28.35 9.97 23.98
N THR A 53 -28.45 10.89 24.95
CA THR A 53 -29.52 11.90 24.98
C THR A 53 -29.01 13.33 25.17
N VAL A 54 -27.69 13.56 25.16
CA VAL A 54 -27.09 14.91 25.19
C VAL A 54 -25.85 14.89 24.33
N PHE A 55 -25.67 15.88 23.47
CA PHE A 55 -24.57 15.94 22.49
C PHE A 55 -23.95 17.34 22.42
N ASN A 56 -22.66 17.36 22.10
CA ASN A 56 -21.90 18.56 21.78
C ASN A 56 -21.40 18.47 20.33
N GLU A 57 -21.39 19.61 19.67
CA GLU A 57 -20.86 19.81 18.33
C GLU A 57 -19.51 20.55 18.35
N TRP A 58 -18.69 20.27 17.34
CA TRP A 58 -17.42 20.95 17.11
C TRP A 58 -17.16 21.10 15.61
N SER A 59 -16.67 22.27 15.19
CA SER A 59 -16.21 22.53 13.82
C SER A 59 -14.81 23.14 13.85
N ARG A 60 -13.97 22.72 12.90
CA ARG A 60 -12.68 23.36 12.64
C ARG A 60 -12.84 24.78 12.07
N ASP A 61 -13.93 25.06 11.36
CA ASP A 61 -14.24 26.38 10.81
C ASP A 61 -14.69 27.39 11.89
N GLY A 62 -15.02 26.91 13.09
CA GLY A 62 -15.47 27.73 14.22
C GLY A 62 -16.97 27.59 14.50
N THR A 63 -17.42 28.21 15.60
CA THR A 63 -18.77 28.07 16.13
C THR A 63 -19.85 28.68 15.24
N ASP A 64 -19.51 29.64 14.38
CA ASP A 64 -20.47 30.32 13.50
C ASP A 64 -20.92 29.45 12.32
N PHE A 65 -20.20 28.35 12.06
CA PHE A 65 -20.45 27.45 10.92
C PHE A 65 -21.17 26.17 11.30
N ILE A 66 -21.56 26.01 12.56
CA ILE A 66 -22.11 24.77 13.09
C ILE A 66 -23.28 25.07 14.02
N GLY A 67 -24.26 24.17 14.05
CA GLY A 67 -25.31 24.22 15.06
C GLY A 67 -25.99 22.88 15.26
N LEU A 68 -26.43 22.68 16.49
CA LEU A 68 -27.18 21.51 16.92
C LEU A 68 -28.42 21.95 17.70
N THR A 69 -29.59 21.52 17.25
CA THR A 69 -30.85 21.76 17.98
C THR A 69 -31.52 20.44 18.34
N ASN A 70 -32.16 20.39 19.50
CA ASN A 70 -32.89 19.21 19.98
C ASN A 70 -34.37 19.56 20.16
N VAL A 71 -35.26 18.74 19.59
CA VAL A 71 -36.70 18.78 19.85
C VAL A 71 -37.18 17.35 20.07
N SER A 72 -37.65 17.04 21.28
CA SER A 72 -38.21 15.72 21.65
C SER A 72 -37.32 14.53 21.24
N ASP A 73 -36.06 14.54 21.68
CA ASP A 73 -35.05 13.50 21.41
C ASP A 73 -34.71 13.32 19.91
N THR A 74 -35.01 14.32 19.10
CA THR A 74 -34.62 14.42 17.70
C THR A 74 -33.69 15.60 17.51
N TYR A 75 -32.50 15.31 17.02
CA TYR A 75 -31.41 16.27 16.86
C TYR A 75 -31.30 16.71 15.40
N THR A 76 -31.35 18.01 15.15
CA THR A 76 -31.06 18.59 13.85
C THR A 76 -29.68 19.24 13.89
N PHE A 77 -28.78 18.74 13.05
CA PHE A 77 -27.43 19.23 12.90
C PHE A 77 -27.25 19.91 11.54
N TRP A 78 -26.53 21.02 11.54
CA TRP A 78 -26.09 21.66 10.31
C TRP A 78 -24.64 22.14 10.43
N HIS A 79 -23.92 22.06 9.32
CA HIS A 79 -22.59 22.60 9.13
C HIS A 79 -22.53 23.32 7.77
N THR A 80 -22.09 24.57 7.74
CA THR A 80 -21.96 25.38 6.52
C THR A 80 -20.52 25.57 6.06
N GLY A 81 -19.55 25.17 6.90
CA GLY A 81 -18.12 25.26 6.61
C GLY A 81 -17.61 24.25 5.57
N ILE A 82 -16.32 24.32 5.26
CA ILE A 82 -15.64 23.46 4.29
C ILE A 82 -14.73 22.41 4.93
N GLN A 83 -14.41 22.56 6.23
CA GLN A 83 -13.51 21.70 6.98
C GLN A 83 -14.27 20.68 7.83
N ASP A 84 -13.54 20.01 8.72
CA ASP A 84 -14.01 18.90 9.52
C ASP A 84 -14.95 19.35 10.65
N TYR A 85 -15.96 18.52 10.92
CA TYR A 85 -16.86 18.65 12.05
C TYR A 85 -16.98 17.35 12.84
N SER A 86 -17.52 17.45 14.05
CA SER A 86 -17.84 16.31 14.91
C SER A 86 -19.07 16.56 15.76
N ILE A 87 -19.80 15.48 16.07
CA ILE A 87 -20.83 15.44 17.10
C ILE A 87 -20.52 14.29 18.05
N MET A 88 -20.47 14.54 19.34
CA MET A 88 -20.20 13.53 20.35
C MET A 88 -21.13 13.69 21.56
N PRO A 89 -21.47 12.62 22.29
CA PRO A 89 -22.31 12.72 23.47
C PRO A 89 -21.61 13.55 24.57
N ALA A 90 -22.31 14.52 25.12
CA ALA A 90 -21.77 15.45 26.11
C ALA A 90 -21.59 14.76 27.47
N GLY A 91 -20.40 14.86 28.06
CA GLY A 91 -20.12 14.27 29.38
C GLY A 91 -20.14 12.73 29.42
N PHE A 92 -20.17 12.07 28.26
CA PHE A 92 -20.25 10.61 28.17
C PHE A 92 -18.88 9.99 27.92
N LEU A 93 -18.48 9.11 28.84
CA LEU A 93 -17.31 8.23 28.72
C LEU A 93 -17.74 6.83 29.13
N LEU A 94 -17.77 5.92 28.17
CA LEU A 94 -18.10 4.52 28.44
C LEU A 94 -16.86 3.77 28.86
N LEU A 95 -16.86 3.18 30.05
CA LEU A 95 -15.78 2.31 30.51
C LEU A 95 -15.80 0.99 29.74
N THR A 96 -14.61 0.53 29.35
CA THR A 96 -14.42 -0.68 28.54
C THR A 96 -13.28 -1.52 29.07
N ASN A 97 -13.32 -2.82 28.76
CA ASN A 97 -12.20 -3.73 28.92
C ASN A 97 -11.66 -4.19 27.55
N PRO A 98 -10.35 -4.46 27.41
CA PRO A 98 -9.81 -5.08 26.21
C PRO A 98 -10.54 -6.38 25.87
N GLY A 99 -10.88 -6.56 24.59
CA GLY A 99 -11.65 -7.71 24.10
C GLY A 99 -13.17 -7.54 24.17
N ASP A 100 -13.69 -6.52 24.86
CA ASP A 100 -15.11 -6.18 24.79
C ASP A 100 -15.54 -5.91 23.35
N ILE A 101 -16.78 -6.28 23.04
CA ILE A 101 -17.43 -5.99 21.76
C ILE A 101 -18.57 -5.02 21.99
N TYR A 102 -18.52 -3.89 21.30
CA TYR A 102 -19.61 -2.93 21.28
C TYR A 102 -20.27 -2.81 19.91
N LYS A 103 -21.55 -2.49 19.94
CA LYS A 103 -22.37 -2.06 18.81
C LYS A 103 -22.75 -0.61 18.99
N VAL A 104 -22.73 0.13 17.90
CA VAL A 104 -23.17 1.53 17.88
C VAL A 104 -24.21 1.68 16.79
N SER A 105 -25.38 2.22 17.10
CA SER A 105 -26.44 2.42 16.10
C SER A 105 -27.15 3.75 16.26
N VAL A 106 -27.72 4.27 15.17
CA VAL A 106 -28.41 5.56 15.16
C VAL A 106 -29.38 5.62 13.98
N ASP A 107 -30.55 6.21 14.19
CA ASP A 107 -31.48 6.51 13.10
C ASP A 107 -31.18 7.92 12.57
N ILE A 108 -30.95 8.06 11.27
CA ILE A 108 -30.57 9.31 10.63
C ILE A 108 -31.35 9.53 9.33
N LYS A 109 -31.54 10.79 8.96
CA LYS A 109 -31.87 11.22 7.60
C LYS A 109 -31.05 12.45 7.26
N ALA A 110 -30.66 12.62 6.01
CA ALA A 110 -29.83 13.75 5.60
C ALA A 110 -30.46 14.46 4.41
N SER A 111 -30.57 15.78 4.51
CA SER A 111 -30.92 16.64 3.37
C SER A 111 -29.70 17.01 2.54
N LYS A 112 -28.51 16.94 3.17
CA LYS A 112 -27.22 17.18 2.52
C LYS A 112 -26.12 16.41 3.24
N CYS A 113 -25.42 15.54 2.50
CA CYS A 113 -24.17 14.94 2.95
C CYS A 113 -23.00 15.84 2.52
N GLY A 114 -21.97 15.97 3.38
CA GLY A 114 -20.74 16.67 3.01
C GLY A 114 -19.98 15.95 1.88
N ASN A 115 -18.91 16.56 1.37
CA ASN A 115 -18.17 16.05 0.21
C ASN A 115 -17.67 14.61 0.38
N ASN A 116 -17.40 14.19 1.62
CA ASN A 116 -16.90 12.86 1.97
C ASN A 116 -17.94 12.02 2.74
N GLY A 117 -19.22 12.41 2.71
CA GLY A 117 -20.27 11.73 3.47
C GLY A 117 -20.26 12.04 4.97
N ILE A 118 -21.14 11.34 5.70
CA ILE A 118 -21.23 11.38 7.17
C ILE A 118 -20.68 10.07 7.71
N SER A 119 -19.79 10.16 8.69
CA SER A 119 -19.12 8.98 9.26
C SER A 119 -19.53 8.73 10.70
N LEU A 120 -19.89 7.49 11.01
CA LEU A 120 -20.05 6.99 12.37
C LEU A 120 -18.71 6.37 12.81
N SER A 121 -18.22 6.73 13.99
CA SER A 121 -16.94 6.26 14.51
C SER A 121 -16.91 6.28 16.04
N VAL A 122 -15.79 5.85 16.60
CA VAL A 122 -15.54 5.86 18.03
C VAL A 122 -14.23 6.60 18.31
N ALA A 123 -14.19 7.46 19.32
CA ALA A 123 -12.94 7.91 19.92
C ALA A 123 -12.53 6.96 21.04
N THR A 124 -11.23 6.69 21.15
CA THR A 124 -10.63 5.78 22.13
C THR A 124 -9.70 6.53 23.07
N VAL A 125 -9.75 6.18 24.35
CA VAL A 125 -9.10 6.94 25.42
C VAL A 125 -8.41 5.96 26.38
N ASP A 126 -7.22 6.34 26.87
CA ASP A 126 -6.44 5.56 27.83
C ASP A 126 -6.95 5.71 29.28
N SER A 127 -6.24 5.11 30.24
CA SER A 127 -6.57 5.18 31.66
C SER A 127 -6.49 6.60 32.23
N ASP A 128 -5.57 7.42 31.69
CA ASP A 128 -5.23 8.77 32.14
C ASP A 128 -6.08 9.86 31.47
N ASN A 129 -7.05 9.45 30.65
CA ASN A 129 -7.94 10.29 29.84
C ASN A 129 -7.25 10.98 28.65
N ASN A 130 -6.09 10.50 28.20
CA ASN A 130 -5.52 10.94 26.93
C ASN A 130 -6.21 10.22 25.78
N VAL A 131 -6.45 10.94 24.71
CA VAL A 131 -7.03 10.36 23.50
C VAL A 131 -5.96 9.55 22.77
N ILE A 132 -6.24 8.27 22.57
CA ILE A 132 -5.38 7.36 21.78
C ILE A 132 -5.69 7.55 20.29
N SER A 133 -6.97 7.53 19.93
CA SER A 133 -7.42 7.81 18.56
C SER A 133 -8.76 8.53 18.57
N TRP A 134 -8.85 9.58 17.76
CA TRP A 134 -10.09 10.30 17.48
C TRP A 134 -11.02 9.58 16.51
N LEU A 135 -10.47 8.66 15.71
CA LEU A 135 -11.15 7.95 14.62
C LEU A 135 -10.82 6.45 14.72
N PHE A 136 -11.68 5.69 15.39
CA PHE A 136 -11.60 4.23 15.52
C PHE A 136 -12.87 3.59 14.94
N ASN A 137 -12.69 2.50 14.17
CA ASN A 137 -13.78 1.77 13.50
C ASN A 137 -14.75 2.69 12.73
N VAL A 138 -14.21 3.50 11.82
CA VAL A 138 -14.98 4.46 11.02
C VAL A 138 -15.81 3.75 9.95
N VAL A 139 -17.10 4.08 9.86
CA VAL A 139 -17.98 3.69 8.75
C VAL A 139 -18.58 4.96 8.15
N THR A 140 -18.30 5.19 6.86
CA THR A 140 -18.68 6.40 6.14
C THR A 140 -19.84 6.13 5.19
N TYR A 141 -20.83 7.01 5.20
CA TYR A 141 -22.03 6.94 4.37
C TYR A 141 -22.11 8.17 3.47
N SER A 142 -21.86 7.98 2.17
CA SER A 142 -21.80 9.08 1.19
C SER A 142 -23.18 9.54 0.72
N ASN A 143 -24.18 8.66 0.77
CA ASN A 143 -25.55 8.92 0.35
C ASN A 143 -26.51 8.44 1.43
N ILE A 144 -26.97 9.35 2.28
CA ILE A 144 -28.04 9.11 3.26
C ILE A 144 -29.33 9.69 2.70
N SER A 145 -30.42 8.92 2.75
CA SER A 145 -31.69 9.36 2.17
C SER A 145 -32.36 10.47 2.99
N ASN A 146 -33.37 11.12 2.38
CA ASN A 146 -34.25 12.06 3.09
C ASN A 146 -35.26 11.36 4.03
N ASN A 147 -35.29 10.03 4.03
CA ASN A 147 -36.07 9.21 4.95
C ASN A 147 -35.16 8.69 6.07
N TYR A 148 -35.76 8.32 7.21
CA TYR A 148 -34.98 7.71 8.28
C TYR A 148 -34.46 6.34 7.85
N GLU A 149 -33.15 6.16 7.99
CA GLU A 149 -32.45 4.89 7.85
C GLU A 149 -31.57 4.66 9.08
N LYS A 150 -31.30 3.39 9.39
CA LYS A 150 -30.49 3.00 10.54
C LYS A 150 -29.04 2.83 10.12
N LEU A 151 -28.14 3.63 10.67
CA LEU A 151 -26.70 3.42 10.55
C LEU A 151 -26.20 2.59 11.73
N MET A 152 -25.20 1.74 11.49
CA MET A 152 -24.64 0.91 12.53
C MET A 152 -23.15 0.60 12.33
N ILE A 153 -22.43 0.48 13.44
CA ILE A 153 -21.19 -0.30 13.55
C ILE A 153 -21.53 -1.58 14.32
N GLU A 154 -21.55 -2.71 13.61
CA GLU A 154 -22.00 -4.01 14.16
C GLU A 154 -21.01 -4.65 15.15
N LYS A 155 -19.73 -4.25 15.09
CA LYS A 155 -18.71 -4.88 15.90
C LYS A 155 -17.50 -3.97 16.10
N ILE A 156 -17.33 -3.47 17.31
CA ILE A 156 -16.18 -2.68 17.76
C ILE A 156 -15.45 -3.52 18.80
N ILE A 157 -14.29 -4.07 18.45
CA ILE A 157 -13.45 -4.83 19.39
C ILE A 157 -12.51 -3.85 20.09
N ILE A 158 -12.58 -3.79 21.41
CA ILE A 158 -11.73 -2.89 22.22
C ILE A 158 -10.30 -3.43 22.30
N PRO A 159 -9.29 -2.65 21.88
CA PRO A 159 -7.88 -3.06 21.97
C PRO A 159 -7.32 -2.88 23.38
N TYR A 160 -6.15 -3.46 23.62
CA TYR A 160 -5.37 -3.26 24.84
C TYR A 160 -5.02 -1.79 25.02
N GLY A 161 -5.05 -1.31 26.27
CA GLY A 161 -4.78 0.09 26.61
C GLY A 161 -5.97 1.04 26.39
N VAL A 162 -7.06 0.62 25.76
CA VAL A 162 -8.29 1.41 25.66
C VAL A 162 -9.18 1.15 26.87
N TYR A 163 -9.32 2.17 27.71
CA TYR A 163 -10.13 2.12 28.93
C TYR A 163 -11.50 2.74 28.75
N ARG A 164 -11.63 3.68 27.80
CA ARG A 164 -12.89 4.37 27.54
C ARG A 164 -13.10 4.59 26.06
N ILE A 165 -14.38 4.58 25.67
CA ILE A 165 -14.81 4.91 24.32
C ILE A 165 -15.92 5.95 24.29
N ILE A 166 -15.97 6.69 23.18
CA ILE A 166 -16.99 7.71 22.91
C ILE A 166 -17.48 7.54 21.46
N PRO A 167 -18.73 7.09 21.24
CA PRO A 167 -19.29 7.04 19.89
C PRO A 167 -19.53 8.47 19.38
N ARG A 168 -19.30 8.71 18.08
CA ARG A 168 -19.38 10.05 17.50
C ARG A 168 -19.72 10.03 16.02
N PHE A 169 -20.29 11.14 15.55
CA PHE A 169 -20.30 11.49 14.13
C PHE A 169 -19.09 12.33 13.78
N THR A 170 -18.57 12.15 12.57
CA THR A 170 -17.51 12.96 11.97
C THR A 170 -17.78 13.15 10.47
N GLY A 171 -17.23 14.20 9.88
CA GLY A 171 -17.29 14.42 8.44
C GLY A 171 -16.61 15.73 8.07
N THR A 172 -16.60 16.03 6.77
CA THR A 172 -15.95 17.22 6.21
C THR A 172 -16.90 17.95 5.27
N GLY A 173 -16.89 19.27 5.34
CA GLY A 173 -17.67 20.13 4.47
C GLY A 173 -19.12 20.33 4.94
N SER A 174 -19.90 21.01 4.09
CA SER A 174 -21.24 21.43 4.46
C SER A 174 -22.23 20.27 4.47
N THR A 175 -22.93 20.07 5.58
CA THR A 175 -23.90 19.00 5.77
C THR A 175 -25.14 19.49 6.52
N ASN A 176 -26.24 18.77 6.37
CA ASN A 176 -27.46 18.97 7.15
C ASN A 176 -28.16 17.61 7.32
N PHE A 177 -28.28 17.17 8.56
CA PHE A 177 -28.90 15.90 8.88
C PHE A 177 -29.65 15.95 10.22
N VAL A 178 -30.59 15.02 10.35
CA VAL A 178 -31.40 14.83 11.54
C VAL A 178 -31.18 13.42 12.05
N PHE A 179 -30.90 13.27 13.35
CA PHE A 179 -30.68 11.97 13.96
C PHE A 179 -31.45 11.79 15.28
N LYS A 180 -31.71 10.53 15.63
CA LYS A 180 -32.34 10.12 16.90
C LYS A 180 -31.95 8.68 17.23
N ASN A 181 -32.32 8.21 18.42
CA ASN A 181 -32.07 6.83 18.86
C ASN A 181 -30.58 6.42 18.75
N PHE A 182 -29.66 7.34 19.08
CA PHE A 182 -28.23 7.05 19.06
C PHE A 182 -27.91 6.17 20.28
N LYS A 183 -27.51 4.93 20.01
CA LYS A 183 -27.34 3.87 21.01
C LYS A 183 -25.96 3.26 20.95
N ILE A 184 -25.47 2.86 22.12
CA ILE A 184 -24.29 1.99 22.26
C ILE A 184 -24.64 0.81 23.16
N GLU A 185 -24.25 -0.38 22.74
CA GLU A 185 -24.60 -1.64 23.40
C GLU A 185 -23.36 -2.53 23.50
N ARG A 186 -23.08 -3.09 24.68
CA ARG A 186 -22.09 -4.17 24.82
C ARG A 186 -22.72 -5.45 24.29
N SER A 187 -22.24 -5.95 23.16
CA SER A 187 -22.79 -7.13 22.50
C SER A 187 -22.03 -8.44 22.81
N GLY A 188 -20.95 -8.37 23.60
CA GLY A 188 -20.20 -9.55 24.02
C GLY A 188 -18.73 -9.24 24.29
N GLU A 189 -17.92 -10.29 24.26
CA GLU A 189 -16.47 -10.24 24.40
C GLU A 189 -15.82 -11.34 23.54
N ILE A 190 -14.56 -11.17 23.17
CA ILE A 190 -13.76 -12.19 22.51
C ILE A 190 -12.62 -12.66 23.42
N PRO A 191 -12.08 -13.88 23.19
CA PRO A 191 -10.82 -14.27 23.79
C PRO A 191 -9.75 -13.23 23.48
N TYR A 192 -9.18 -12.66 24.53
CA TYR A 192 -8.17 -11.61 24.46
C TYR A 192 -6.97 -12.07 25.28
N ASN A 193 -5.83 -12.29 24.63
CA ASN A 193 -4.64 -12.82 25.28
C ASN A 193 -3.46 -11.87 25.07
N ILE A 194 -3.57 -10.72 25.73
CA ILE A 194 -2.53 -9.69 25.80
C ILE A 194 -2.53 -9.14 27.22
N ASN A 195 -1.38 -9.19 27.88
CA ASN A 195 -1.22 -8.72 29.25
C ASN A 195 -0.12 -7.67 29.44
N LYS A 196 0.69 -7.42 28.40
CA LYS A 196 1.75 -6.41 28.38
C LYS A 196 1.51 -5.38 27.27
N THR A 197 1.95 -4.15 27.52
CA THR A 197 2.06 -3.11 26.49
C THR A 197 3.15 -3.44 25.47
N GLU A 198 4.19 -4.14 25.90
CA GLU A 198 5.35 -4.46 25.07
C GLU A 198 5.76 -5.93 25.20
N TYR A 199 6.16 -6.50 24.07
CA TYR A 199 6.75 -7.83 23.98
C TYR A 199 8.05 -7.72 23.20
N SER A 200 9.07 -8.45 23.60
CA SER A 200 10.36 -8.39 22.95
C SER A 200 10.92 -9.76 22.63
N VAL A 201 11.75 -9.80 21.59
CA VAL A 201 12.66 -10.90 21.28
C VAL A 201 14.03 -10.30 21.00
N GLU A 202 15.07 -10.97 21.46
CA GLU A 202 16.43 -10.47 21.32
C GLU A 202 17.40 -11.52 20.77
N SER A 203 18.44 -11.03 20.14
CA SER A 203 19.63 -11.77 19.73
C SER A 203 20.87 -11.15 20.38
N ASN A 204 22.06 -11.63 19.99
CA ASN A 204 23.31 -10.99 20.40
C ASN A 204 23.50 -9.58 19.83
N LYS A 205 22.90 -9.27 18.67
CA LYS A 205 23.12 -7.99 17.97
C LYS A 205 21.95 -7.02 18.07
N ILE A 206 20.72 -7.49 18.17
CA ILE A 206 19.53 -6.63 18.17
C ILE A 206 18.55 -6.99 19.29
N ASN A 207 17.77 -6.01 19.71
CA ASN A 207 16.60 -6.19 20.58
C ASN A 207 15.38 -5.62 19.84
N PHE A 208 14.44 -6.49 19.48
CA PHE A 208 13.17 -6.10 18.86
C PHE A 208 12.09 -6.02 19.93
N THR A 209 11.35 -4.91 19.93
CA THR A 209 10.22 -4.68 20.82
C THR A 209 8.98 -4.33 20.01
N TYR A 210 7.86 -4.99 20.29
CA TYR A 210 6.57 -4.76 19.68
C TYR A 210 5.61 -4.12 20.68
N ASN A 211 5.00 -2.98 20.32
CA ASN A 211 4.05 -2.26 21.15
C ASN A 211 2.61 -2.61 20.76
N THR A 212 1.85 -3.15 21.70
CA THR A 212 0.48 -3.64 21.46
C THR A 212 -0.57 -2.54 21.39
N VAL A 213 -0.28 -1.36 21.93
CA VAL A 213 -1.17 -0.20 21.85
C VAL A 213 -0.96 0.47 20.50
N GLY A 214 0.25 0.94 20.18
CA GLY A 214 0.53 1.64 18.93
C GLY A 214 0.57 0.77 17.66
N LEU A 215 0.48 -0.56 17.81
CA LEU A 215 0.72 -1.56 16.74
C LEU A 215 2.01 -1.32 15.96
N ASN A 216 2.99 -0.71 16.64
CA ASN A 216 4.29 -0.34 16.10
C ASN A 216 5.38 -1.21 16.72
N PHE A 217 6.60 -1.06 16.24
CA PHE A 217 7.75 -1.77 16.77
C PHE A 217 8.99 -0.87 16.78
N SER A 218 9.95 -1.27 17.60
CA SER A 218 11.28 -0.69 17.63
C SER A 218 12.34 -1.80 17.56
N VAL A 219 13.50 -1.46 17.02
CA VAL A 219 14.68 -2.32 17.03
C VAL A 219 15.88 -1.53 17.49
N TYR A 220 16.44 -1.95 18.61
CA TYR A 220 17.71 -1.43 19.10
C TYR A 220 18.86 -2.30 18.61
N ASP A 221 19.74 -1.74 17.78
CA ASP A 221 20.96 -2.42 17.32
C ASP A 221 22.10 -2.17 18.31
N LYS A 222 22.43 -3.20 19.08
CA LYS A 222 23.44 -3.21 20.16
C LYS A 222 24.85 -2.87 19.65
N ARG A 223 25.11 -3.04 18.34
CA ARG A 223 26.42 -2.77 17.73
C ARG A 223 26.63 -1.31 17.38
N SER A 224 25.55 -0.58 17.07
CA SER A 224 25.60 0.82 16.61
C SER A 224 24.96 1.80 17.59
N ASP A 225 24.33 1.31 18.66
CA ASP A 225 23.55 2.12 19.61
C ASP A 225 22.41 2.90 18.92
N ARG A 226 21.92 2.36 17.79
CA ARG A 226 20.84 2.94 17.01
C ARG A 226 19.52 2.31 17.40
N LEU A 227 18.54 3.16 17.72
CA LEU A 227 17.14 2.78 17.86
C LEU A 227 16.37 3.10 16.58
N TRP A 228 15.90 2.07 15.89
CA TRP A 228 14.95 2.19 14.78
C TRP A 228 13.53 2.12 15.33
N MET A 229 12.64 3.01 14.90
CA MET A 229 11.24 3.03 15.32
C MET A 229 10.32 3.04 14.11
N SER A 230 9.25 2.25 14.14
CA SER A 230 8.19 2.36 13.16
C SER A 230 7.15 3.38 13.58
N LYS A 231 6.43 3.94 12.60
CA LYS A 231 5.29 4.84 12.83
C LYS A 231 4.20 4.13 13.65
N THR A 232 3.55 4.87 14.54
CA THR A 232 2.33 4.42 15.22
C THR A 232 1.22 4.26 14.20
N THR A 233 0.65 3.06 14.09
CA THR A 233 -0.48 2.83 13.19
C THR A 233 -1.77 3.23 13.91
N SER A 234 -2.38 4.34 13.48
CA SER A 234 -3.76 4.65 13.86
C SER A 234 -4.68 3.61 13.22
N TYR A 235 -5.28 2.77 14.05
CA TYR A 235 -5.97 1.51 13.73
C TYR A 235 -6.85 1.55 12.48
N SER A 236 -6.27 1.21 11.33
CA SER A 236 -6.92 1.05 10.03
C SER A 236 -7.77 -0.23 9.99
N GLY A 237 -8.69 -0.39 10.94
CA GLY A 237 -9.51 -1.59 11.13
C GLY A 237 -8.75 -2.79 11.69
N LEU A 238 -7.44 -2.71 11.98
CA LEU A 238 -6.68 -3.78 12.63
C LEU A 238 -6.74 -3.63 14.15
N THR A 239 -7.17 -4.70 14.83
CA THR A 239 -7.13 -4.82 16.30
C THR A 239 -6.33 -6.06 16.66
N LEU A 240 -5.25 -5.91 17.42
CA LEU A 240 -4.50 -7.03 17.97
C LEU A 240 -5.30 -7.67 19.11
N ILE A 241 -5.44 -9.00 19.08
CA ILE A 241 -6.27 -9.75 20.04
C ILE A 241 -5.48 -10.82 20.81
N GLN A 242 -4.31 -11.21 20.31
CA GLN A 242 -3.45 -12.17 20.97
C GLN A 242 -2.00 -11.94 20.58
N VAL A 243 -1.12 -12.08 21.58
CA VAL A 243 0.33 -12.23 21.39
C VAL A 243 0.74 -13.54 22.05
N ASN A 244 1.60 -14.31 21.37
CA ASN A 244 2.27 -15.47 21.94
C ASN A 244 3.78 -15.25 21.85
N ASP A 245 4.38 -15.08 23.03
CA ASP A 245 5.81 -14.84 23.27
C ASP A 245 6.51 -16.08 23.87
N SER A 246 5.94 -17.28 23.70
CA SER A 246 6.50 -18.52 24.25
C SER A 246 7.85 -18.94 23.62
N TYR A 247 8.27 -18.29 22.54
CA TYR A 247 9.49 -18.59 21.81
C TYR A 247 10.53 -17.48 22.05
N SER A 248 11.79 -17.86 22.29
CA SER A 248 12.85 -16.89 22.54
C SER A 248 13.18 -15.99 21.35
N ASN A 249 12.90 -16.45 20.12
CA ASN A 249 13.28 -15.78 18.88
C ASN A 249 12.07 -15.37 18.02
N ARG A 250 10.85 -15.50 18.52
CA ARG A 250 9.64 -15.27 17.72
C ARG A 250 8.48 -14.73 18.55
N LEU A 251 7.76 -13.76 17.98
CA LEU A 251 6.44 -13.35 18.45
C LEU A 251 5.37 -13.76 17.43
N ASP A 252 4.35 -14.46 17.91
CA ASP A 252 3.15 -14.77 17.14
C ASP A 252 2.03 -13.81 17.49
N LEU A 253 1.45 -13.18 16.48
CA LEU A 253 0.42 -12.16 16.61
C LEU A 253 -0.87 -12.63 15.93
N LYS A 254 -2.01 -12.35 16.56
CA LYS A 254 -3.32 -12.54 15.95
C LYS A 254 -4.09 -11.23 15.95
N PHE A 255 -4.56 -10.85 14.77
CA PHE A 255 -5.33 -9.64 14.56
C PHE A 255 -6.77 -9.98 14.16
N SER A 256 -7.70 -9.17 14.64
CA SER A 256 -9.01 -9.03 14.00
C SER A 256 -8.98 -7.84 13.06
N TYR A 257 -9.37 -8.04 11.81
CA TYR A 257 -9.45 -6.99 10.79
C TYR A 257 -10.90 -6.64 10.48
N LYS A 258 -11.22 -5.34 10.57
CA LYS A 258 -12.56 -4.73 10.50
C LYS A 258 -13.58 -5.48 11.35
N SER A 259 -13.11 -6.06 12.46
CA SER A 259 -13.87 -6.93 13.37
C SER A 259 -14.48 -8.21 12.73
N GLN A 260 -14.26 -8.48 11.45
CA GLN A 260 -14.89 -9.57 10.69
C GLN A 260 -13.92 -10.71 10.40
N TYR A 261 -12.67 -10.36 10.08
CA TYR A 261 -11.67 -11.30 9.60
C TYR A 261 -10.60 -11.53 10.65
N THR A 262 -9.93 -12.67 10.56
CA THR A 262 -8.78 -13.01 11.41
C THR A 262 -7.53 -13.08 10.55
N CYS A 263 -6.49 -12.39 10.98
CA CYS A 263 -5.16 -12.44 10.39
C CYS A 263 -4.17 -12.98 11.41
N ASN A 264 -3.27 -13.85 10.97
CA ASN A 264 -2.15 -14.33 11.77
C ASN A 264 -0.88 -13.70 11.24
N ALA A 265 -0.06 -13.14 12.12
CA ALA A 265 1.24 -12.61 11.76
C ALA A 265 2.31 -13.12 12.71
N ASN A 266 3.57 -12.98 12.32
CA ASN A 266 4.70 -13.24 13.19
C ASN A 266 5.88 -12.33 12.88
N PHE A 267 6.69 -12.11 13.90
CA PHE A 267 8.02 -11.56 13.80
C PHE A 267 9.01 -12.63 14.27
N VAL A 268 9.98 -12.99 13.43
CA VAL A 268 10.95 -14.07 13.70
C VAL A 268 12.36 -13.55 13.54
N LEU A 269 13.19 -13.68 14.56
CA LEU A 269 14.63 -13.50 14.44
C LEU A 269 15.20 -14.70 13.68
N THR A 270 15.53 -14.47 12.41
CA THR A 270 16.06 -15.51 11.50
C THR A 270 17.57 -15.58 11.56
N GLN A 271 18.22 -14.46 11.92
CA GLN A 271 19.65 -14.34 12.22
C GLN A 271 19.84 -13.33 13.34
N ASP A 272 21.08 -13.17 13.83
CA ASP A 272 21.38 -12.20 14.90
C ASP A 272 21.00 -10.75 14.51
N ASP A 273 21.04 -10.39 13.24
CA ASP A 273 20.73 -9.06 12.71
C ASP A 273 19.62 -9.08 11.64
N GLU A 274 18.77 -10.11 11.64
CA GLU A 274 17.67 -10.23 10.70
C GLU A 274 16.34 -10.61 11.36
N LEU A 275 15.32 -9.81 11.08
CA LEU A 275 13.96 -10.04 11.53
C LEU A 275 13.05 -10.25 10.33
N GLU A 276 12.31 -11.33 10.30
CA GLU A 276 11.32 -11.60 9.26
C GLU A 276 9.91 -11.37 9.81
N PHE A 277 9.14 -10.56 9.09
CA PHE A 277 7.72 -10.35 9.31
C PHE A 277 6.92 -11.16 8.31
N ASN A 278 5.91 -11.88 8.78
CA ASN A 278 4.95 -12.59 7.92
C ASN A 278 3.53 -12.30 8.37
N ILE A 279 2.57 -12.18 7.45
CA ILE A 279 1.14 -12.06 7.74
C ILE A 279 0.27 -12.78 6.72
N SER A 280 -0.75 -13.47 7.21
CA SER A 280 -1.74 -14.20 6.41
C SER A 280 -3.16 -13.94 6.93
N CYS A 281 -4.09 -13.67 6.00
CA CYS A 281 -5.51 -13.48 6.29
C CYS A 281 -6.36 -14.40 5.39
N PRO A 282 -6.49 -15.71 5.69
CA PRO A 282 -7.01 -16.70 4.75
C PRO A 282 -8.45 -16.48 4.26
N THR A 283 -9.29 -15.83 5.07
CA THR A 283 -10.72 -15.62 4.74
C THR A 283 -11.02 -14.20 4.29
N LEU A 284 -10.00 -13.36 4.12
CA LEU A 284 -10.17 -11.94 3.86
C LEU A 284 -10.33 -11.67 2.36
N ASN A 285 -11.54 -11.30 1.97
CA ASN A 285 -11.76 -10.58 0.72
C ASN A 285 -11.22 -9.15 0.90
N LEU A 286 -10.14 -8.85 0.20
CA LEU A 286 -9.42 -7.61 0.30
C LEU A 286 -9.72 -6.81 -0.97
N ASN A 287 -10.68 -5.91 -0.93
CA ASN A 287 -11.00 -5.04 -2.07
C ASN A 287 -10.20 -3.72 -2.06
N ILE A 288 -9.34 -3.52 -1.06
CA ILE A 288 -8.60 -2.28 -0.83
C ILE A 288 -7.17 -2.59 -0.38
N ASP A 289 -6.30 -1.60 -0.44
CA ASP A 289 -4.94 -1.70 0.09
C ASP A 289 -4.90 -2.07 1.57
N PHE A 290 -3.94 -2.91 1.95
CA PHE A 290 -3.69 -3.32 3.33
C PHE A 290 -2.36 -2.72 3.83
N TYR A 291 -2.44 -1.87 4.85
CA TYR A 291 -1.34 -1.06 5.38
C TYR A 291 -0.77 -1.68 6.65
N TYR A 292 0.12 -2.66 6.50
CA TYR A 292 0.85 -3.26 7.63
C TYR A 292 2.01 -4.14 7.10
N PRO A 293 3.19 -4.15 7.73
CA PRO A 293 3.57 -3.46 8.96
C PRO A 293 3.79 -1.95 8.75
N PRO A 294 3.84 -1.13 9.82
CA PRO A 294 4.12 0.30 9.70
C PRO A 294 5.51 0.59 9.13
N GLY A 295 5.63 1.74 8.45
CA GLY A 295 6.91 2.24 7.95
C GLY A 295 7.87 2.67 9.04
N ILE A 296 9.17 2.60 8.75
CA ILE A 296 10.25 3.02 9.67
C ILE A 296 10.44 4.53 9.58
N ILE A 297 10.52 5.21 10.73
CA ILE A 297 10.73 6.65 10.83
C ILE A 297 12.24 6.93 10.67
N PRO A 298 12.67 7.59 9.59
CA PRO A 298 14.03 8.07 9.47
C PRO A 298 14.23 9.40 10.20
N SER A 299 15.50 9.75 10.39
CA SER A 299 15.97 11.07 10.78
C SER A 299 16.43 11.88 9.56
N SER A 300 16.59 13.19 9.71
CA SER A 300 17.06 14.08 8.64
C SER A 300 18.47 13.76 8.13
N ASN A 301 19.25 13.01 8.90
CA ASN A 301 20.60 12.57 8.51
C ASN A 301 20.59 11.22 7.79
N ASP A 302 19.44 10.55 7.71
CA ASP A 302 19.35 9.28 7.02
C ASP A 302 19.14 9.51 5.52
N ARG A 303 19.70 8.60 4.73
CA ARG A 303 19.51 8.52 3.28
C ARG A 303 18.66 7.31 2.95
N ILE A 304 17.71 7.51 2.05
CA ILE A 304 16.84 6.48 1.49
C ILE A 304 17.47 5.94 0.21
N ILE A 305 17.41 4.62 0.02
CA ILE A 305 17.83 3.93 -1.21
C ILE A 305 16.63 3.19 -1.78
N LEU A 306 16.32 3.48 -3.04
CA LEU A 306 15.26 2.83 -3.80
C LEU A 306 15.84 2.33 -5.13
N PRO A 307 15.75 1.03 -5.44
CA PRO A 307 16.18 0.48 -6.73
C PRO A 307 15.19 0.84 -7.86
N ILE A 308 15.03 2.12 -8.16
CA ILE A 308 14.23 2.63 -9.27
C ILE A 308 15.09 2.65 -10.52
N ASN A 309 14.71 1.91 -11.55
CA ASN A 309 15.55 1.64 -12.72
C ASN A 309 16.94 1.13 -12.26
N GLU A 310 18.01 1.91 -12.48
CA GLU A 310 19.37 1.57 -12.03
C GLU A 310 19.58 1.81 -10.52
N GLY A 311 18.86 2.76 -9.92
CA GLY A 311 18.99 3.13 -8.52
C GLY A 311 18.82 4.63 -8.28
N PHE A 312 18.12 4.98 -7.21
CA PHE A 312 17.87 6.35 -6.79
C PHE A 312 18.06 6.49 -5.28
N THR A 313 18.67 7.59 -4.85
CA THR A 313 18.95 7.82 -3.44
C THR A 313 18.94 9.30 -3.09
N PHE A 314 18.40 9.63 -1.92
CA PHE A 314 18.16 11.01 -1.49
C PHE A 314 18.06 11.05 0.05
N MET A 315 18.32 12.21 0.64
CA MET A 315 18.19 12.39 2.09
C MET A 315 16.72 12.27 2.50
N ALA A 316 16.42 11.72 3.66
CA ALA A 316 15.04 11.52 4.09
C ALA A 316 14.22 12.82 4.16
N ASN A 317 14.87 13.97 4.35
CA ASN A 317 14.23 15.29 4.35
C ASN A 317 14.28 16.02 3.00
N ASP A 318 14.72 15.37 1.92
CA ASP A 318 14.72 15.91 0.56
C ASP A 318 13.38 15.61 -0.11
N PHE A 319 12.63 16.66 -0.43
CA PHE A 319 11.33 16.59 -1.12
C PHE A 319 11.40 17.14 -2.55
N SER A 320 12.60 17.31 -3.12
CA SER A 320 12.79 17.86 -4.47
C SER A 320 12.40 16.89 -5.60
N HIS A 321 12.17 15.60 -5.28
CA HIS A 321 11.74 14.58 -6.22
C HIS A 321 10.21 14.39 -6.20
N GLY A 322 9.63 13.96 -7.33
CA GLY A 322 8.17 13.74 -7.48
C GLY A 322 7.68 12.33 -7.10
N ILE A 323 8.43 11.58 -6.30
CA ILE A 323 8.13 10.17 -6.00
C ILE A 323 7.19 10.11 -4.80
N SER A 324 5.98 9.57 -5.01
CA SER A 324 4.97 9.37 -3.94
C SER A 324 4.68 7.91 -3.65
N SER A 325 4.86 7.02 -4.65
CA SER A 325 4.68 5.58 -4.47
C SER A 325 5.43 4.77 -5.52
N LEU A 326 5.77 3.52 -5.19
CA LEU A 326 6.46 2.59 -6.07
C LEU A 326 5.98 1.15 -5.86
N ILE A 327 5.61 0.50 -6.95
CA ILE A 327 5.24 -0.92 -6.97
C ILE A 327 6.48 -1.81 -7.21
N THR A 328 6.49 -3.04 -6.71
CA THR A 328 7.55 -4.04 -7.01
C THR A 328 7.22 -4.93 -8.21
N TYR A 329 5.99 -4.81 -8.74
CA TYR A 329 5.50 -5.62 -9.85
C TYR A 329 5.48 -4.84 -11.16
N GLY A 330 6.43 -3.92 -11.38
CA GLY A 330 6.59 -3.19 -12.64
C GLY A 330 8.01 -2.68 -12.85
N GLY A 331 8.42 -2.54 -14.11
CA GLY A 331 9.82 -2.28 -14.48
C GLY A 331 10.30 -0.85 -14.27
N HIS A 332 9.40 0.09 -14.00
CA HIS A 332 9.73 1.47 -13.60
C HIS A 332 9.42 1.77 -12.12
N GLY A 333 9.03 0.74 -11.36
CA GLY A 333 8.85 0.83 -9.91
C GLY A 333 10.14 0.48 -9.16
N LEU A 334 10.04 -0.36 -8.14
CA LEU A 334 11.18 -1.01 -7.51
C LEU A 334 11.61 -2.21 -8.37
N CYS A 335 12.67 -2.03 -9.17
CA CYS A 335 13.21 -3.04 -10.09
C CYS A 335 13.90 -4.20 -9.36
N MET A 336 14.23 -4.02 -8.09
CA MET A 336 14.68 -5.05 -7.17
C MET A 336 13.78 -5.01 -5.94
N SER A 337 13.45 -6.17 -5.36
CA SER A 337 12.49 -6.27 -4.26
C SER A 337 13.14 -5.91 -2.91
N PHE A 338 13.78 -4.74 -2.84
CA PHE A 338 14.26 -4.16 -1.59
C PHE A 338 14.18 -2.64 -1.57
N MET A 339 14.29 -2.08 -0.37
CA MET A 339 14.50 -0.67 -0.10
C MET A 339 15.33 -0.53 1.18
N GLY A 340 15.96 0.62 1.40
CA GLY A 340 16.82 0.80 2.57
C GLY A 340 16.88 2.23 3.07
N ILE A 341 17.23 2.36 4.35
CA ILE A 341 17.49 3.61 5.06
C ILE A 341 18.82 3.44 5.77
N TYR A 342 19.74 4.38 5.59
CA TYR A 342 21.01 4.34 6.31
C TYR A 342 21.43 5.72 6.78
N ASP A 343 22.15 5.75 7.90
CA ASP A 343 22.73 6.96 8.46
C ASP A 343 23.81 7.50 7.51
N ASP A 344 23.58 8.66 6.89
CA ASP A 344 24.52 9.36 6.00
C ASP A 344 25.07 10.63 6.66
N SER A 345 25.15 10.63 8.00
CA SER A 345 25.78 11.70 8.80
C SER A 345 27.30 11.79 8.57
N ASP A 346 28.03 12.43 9.48
CA ASP A 346 29.50 12.56 9.43
C ASP A 346 30.23 11.20 9.25
N TYR A 347 31.34 11.20 8.53
CA TYR A 347 32.19 10.03 8.27
C TYR A 347 32.82 9.45 9.54
N LEU A 348 32.89 10.22 10.63
CA LEU A 348 33.40 9.78 11.93
C LEU A 348 32.38 8.93 12.73
N ILE A 349 31.11 8.89 12.32
CA ILE A 349 30.05 8.14 13.00
C ILE A 349 29.92 6.76 12.38
N LYS A 350 29.76 5.74 13.24
CA LYS A 350 29.50 4.36 12.82
C LYS A 350 28.15 4.31 12.08
N LYS A 351 28.21 4.02 10.78
CA LYS A 351 27.04 4.07 9.88
C LYS A 351 26.07 2.94 10.20
N SER A 352 24.92 3.26 10.75
CA SER A 352 23.83 2.28 10.95
C SER A 352 22.91 2.24 9.73
N GLY A 353 22.21 1.13 9.53
CA GLY A 353 21.18 1.06 8.49
C GLY A 353 20.18 -0.07 8.69
N ILE A 354 19.04 0.08 8.03
CA ILE A 354 18.00 -0.93 7.92
C ILE A 354 17.65 -1.13 6.45
N MET A 355 17.54 -2.38 6.03
CA MET A 355 17.09 -2.76 4.70
C MET A 355 15.85 -3.62 4.82
N MET A 356 14.84 -3.36 3.98
CA MET A 356 13.66 -4.19 3.85
C MET A 356 13.75 -4.95 2.52
N ILE A 357 13.93 -6.27 2.60
CA ILE A 357 13.79 -7.18 1.46
C ILE A 357 12.34 -7.66 1.43
N ILE A 358 11.65 -7.45 0.32
CA ILE A 358 10.27 -7.87 0.11
C ILE A 358 10.29 -9.31 -0.41
N ASN A 359 10.15 -10.27 0.49
CA ASN A 359 10.19 -11.71 0.15
C ASN A 359 9.07 -12.10 -0.82
N THR A 360 7.92 -11.42 -0.74
CA THR A 360 6.73 -11.72 -1.55
C THR A 360 6.26 -10.50 -2.36
N PRO A 361 6.96 -10.14 -3.45
CA PRO A 361 6.80 -8.83 -4.09
C PRO A 361 5.64 -8.71 -5.09
N ASN A 362 4.82 -9.75 -5.30
CA ASN A 362 3.90 -9.75 -6.45
C ASN A 362 2.77 -8.72 -6.32
N ASP A 363 2.40 -8.32 -5.11
CA ASP A 363 1.37 -7.29 -4.88
C ASP A 363 1.83 -6.29 -3.80
N PHE A 364 3.10 -5.91 -3.83
CA PHE A 364 3.66 -4.94 -2.90
C PHE A 364 3.78 -3.55 -3.54
N ASN A 365 3.46 -2.55 -2.74
CA ASN A 365 3.65 -1.14 -3.01
C ASN A 365 4.32 -0.48 -1.80
N VAL A 366 5.13 0.55 -2.02
CA VAL A 366 5.60 1.45 -0.97
C VAL A 366 5.06 2.84 -1.23
N TYR A 367 4.50 3.49 -0.21
CA TYR A 367 4.20 4.92 -0.24
C TYR A 367 5.30 5.70 0.48
N LEU A 368 5.60 6.88 -0.05
CA LEU A 368 6.49 7.85 0.58
C LEU A 368 5.61 8.90 1.25
N GLU A 369 5.52 8.82 2.58
CA GLU A 369 4.71 9.73 3.40
C GLU A 369 5.59 10.76 4.09
N ASN A 370 5.11 12.00 4.20
CA ASN A 370 5.79 13.01 5.04
C ASN A 370 5.39 12.82 6.51
N GLU A 371 6.38 12.60 7.36
CA GLU A 371 6.25 12.62 8.81
C GLU A 371 7.41 13.43 9.39
N ASN A 372 7.12 14.47 10.17
CA ASN A 372 8.14 15.32 10.82
C ASN A 372 9.24 15.82 9.85
N ASN A 373 8.86 16.25 8.65
CA ASN A 373 9.77 16.69 7.58
C ASN A 373 10.77 15.63 7.12
N CYS A 374 10.44 14.35 7.30
CA CYS A 374 11.18 13.23 6.74
C CYS A 374 10.20 12.31 5.98
N GLN A 375 10.70 11.66 4.93
CA GLN A 375 9.92 10.70 4.15
C GLN A 375 10.01 9.32 4.77
N ILE A 376 8.85 8.77 5.16
CA ILE A 376 8.71 7.41 5.64
C ILE A 376 8.40 6.50 4.46
N LEU A 377 9.03 5.33 4.44
CA LEU A 377 8.71 4.26 3.51
C LEU A 377 7.62 3.38 4.13
N THR A 378 6.37 3.54 3.71
CA THR A 378 5.21 2.78 4.23
C THR A 378 4.91 1.55 3.36
N PRO A 379 5.10 0.33 3.89
CA PRO A 379 4.67 -0.91 3.24
C PRO A 379 3.16 -0.99 2.99
N VAL A 380 2.77 -1.35 1.78
CA VAL A 380 1.36 -1.57 1.40
C VAL A 380 1.21 -2.81 0.55
N TRP A 381 0.21 -3.63 0.89
CA TRP A 381 -0.15 -4.82 0.13
C TRP A 381 -1.40 -4.55 -0.69
N LYS A 382 -1.26 -4.70 -2.00
CA LYS A 382 -2.37 -4.76 -2.93
C LYS A 382 -3.05 -6.13 -2.84
N PRO A 383 -4.36 -6.21 -3.11
CA PRO A 383 -5.02 -7.48 -3.17
C PRO A 383 -4.58 -8.31 -4.37
N GLU A 384 -4.63 -9.63 -4.20
CA GLU A 384 -4.50 -10.60 -5.27
C GLU A 384 -5.91 -11.05 -5.66
N LEU A 385 -6.36 -10.70 -6.86
CA LEU A 385 -7.68 -11.06 -7.39
C LEU A 385 -8.84 -10.70 -6.44
N GLY A 386 -8.76 -9.53 -5.79
CA GLY A 386 -9.73 -9.07 -4.79
C GLY A 386 -9.66 -9.78 -3.44
N ALA A 387 -8.65 -10.62 -3.19
CA ALA A 387 -8.44 -11.32 -1.93
C ALA A 387 -7.09 -10.98 -1.30
N PHE A 388 -6.92 -11.36 -0.04
CA PHE A 388 -5.60 -11.30 0.60
C PHE A 388 -4.60 -12.26 -0.07
N GLY A 389 -5.07 -13.35 -0.68
CA GLY A 389 -4.28 -14.19 -1.60
C GLY A 389 -3.31 -15.15 -0.93
N TYR A 390 -2.14 -14.64 -0.54
CA TYR A 390 -1.04 -15.42 0.05
C TYR A 390 -0.40 -14.70 1.25
N THR A 391 0.48 -15.41 1.96
CA THR A 391 1.22 -14.86 3.10
C THR A 391 2.17 -13.76 2.64
N ARG A 392 2.00 -12.54 3.16
CA ARG A 392 2.85 -11.39 2.83
C ARG A 392 4.05 -11.34 3.75
N SER A 393 5.24 -11.09 3.20
CA SER A 393 6.49 -11.26 3.93
C SER A 393 7.52 -10.17 3.61
N ILE A 394 8.14 -9.62 4.68
CA ILE A 394 9.24 -8.65 4.63
C ILE A 394 10.35 -9.14 5.55
N ARG A 395 11.59 -9.12 5.06
CA ARG A 395 12.79 -9.34 5.86
C ARG A 395 13.49 -8.02 6.12
N TYR A 396 13.65 -7.68 7.38
CA TYR A 396 14.46 -6.56 7.85
C TYR A 396 15.88 -7.03 8.12
N VAL A 397 16.87 -6.34 7.56
CA VAL A 397 18.30 -6.57 7.79
C VAL A 397 18.90 -5.33 8.43
N PHE A 398 19.57 -5.50 9.56
CA PHE A 398 20.17 -4.42 10.33
C PHE A 398 21.69 -4.38 10.10
N PHE A 399 22.20 -3.18 9.84
CA PHE A 399 23.60 -2.94 9.53
C PHE A 399 24.20 -2.01 10.58
N ASP A 400 25.42 -2.32 11.01
CA ASP A 400 26.23 -1.45 11.86
C ASP A 400 27.39 -0.80 11.09
N GLN A 401 27.48 -1.05 9.78
CA GLN A 401 28.35 -0.35 8.82
C GLN A 401 27.64 -0.25 7.47
N ALA A 402 26.65 0.63 7.37
CA ALA A 402 25.77 0.73 6.20
C ALA A 402 26.21 1.80 5.21
N LYS A 403 26.30 1.42 3.93
CA LYS A 403 26.11 2.32 2.78
C LYS A 403 25.30 1.56 1.73
N HIS A 404 24.99 2.23 0.62
CA HIS A 404 24.27 1.61 -0.49
C HIS A 404 24.95 0.34 -1.02
N VAL A 405 26.29 0.29 -1.04
CA VAL A 405 27.04 -0.87 -1.54
C VAL A 405 26.79 -2.12 -0.68
N GLU A 406 26.80 -1.98 0.64
CA GLU A 406 26.59 -3.08 1.59
C GLU A 406 25.16 -3.63 1.47
N MET A 407 24.17 -2.76 1.32
CA MET A 407 22.79 -3.16 1.06
C MET A 407 22.65 -3.89 -0.29
N CYS A 408 23.27 -3.37 -1.37
CA CYS A 408 23.26 -4.03 -2.68
C CYS A 408 23.95 -5.40 -2.63
N LYS A 409 25.06 -5.55 -1.89
CA LYS A 409 25.74 -6.85 -1.70
C LYS A 409 24.86 -7.83 -0.92
N ARG A 410 24.17 -7.37 0.13
CA ARG A 410 23.23 -8.21 0.89
C ARG A 410 22.04 -8.65 0.04
N TYR A 411 21.49 -7.76 -0.79
CA TYR A 411 20.45 -8.15 -1.74
C TYR A 411 20.95 -9.15 -2.78
N ARG A 412 22.17 -8.96 -3.30
CA ARG A 412 22.80 -9.91 -4.23
C ARG A 412 22.94 -11.30 -3.61
N GLU A 413 23.32 -11.38 -2.33
CA GLU A 413 23.36 -12.63 -1.59
C GLU A 413 21.96 -13.28 -1.50
N TYR A 414 20.95 -12.50 -1.15
CA TYR A 414 19.54 -12.97 -1.16
C TYR A 414 19.12 -13.46 -2.55
N ALA A 415 19.42 -12.71 -3.61
CA ALA A 415 19.12 -13.08 -4.99
C ALA A 415 19.83 -14.38 -5.41
N ASN A 416 21.04 -14.63 -4.91
CA ASN A 416 21.74 -15.89 -5.12
C ASN A 416 21.07 -17.04 -4.36
N GLN A 417 20.75 -16.84 -3.07
CA GLN A 417 20.10 -17.85 -2.22
C GLN A 417 18.70 -18.23 -2.73
N THR A 418 18.01 -17.32 -3.39
CA THR A 418 16.64 -17.51 -3.93
C THR A 418 16.61 -17.87 -5.42
N GLY A 419 17.77 -18.04 -6.07
CA GLY A 419 17.86 -18.46 -7.47
C GLY A 419 17.56 -17.37 -8.51
N LEU A 420 17.46 -16.11 -8.11
CA LEU A 420 17.27 -14.97 -9.01
C LEU A 420 18.55 -14.59 -9.76
N LEU A 421 19.72 -14.83 -9.16
CA LEU A 421 21.01 -14.51 -9.77
C LEU A 421 21.48 -15.64 -10.71
N VAL A 422 21.31 -15.45 -12.02
CA VAL A 422 21.88 -16.34 -13.04
C VAL A 422 23.01 -15.63 -13.80
N PRO A 423 24.29 -15.92 -13.49
CA PRO A 423 25.43 -15.28 -14.16
C PRO A 423 25.52 -15.64 -15.65
N PHE A 424 26.13 -14.75 -16.46
CA PHE A 424 26.36 -15.00 -17.89
C PHE A 424 27.09 -16.32 -18.18
N LYS A 425 28.06 -16.71 -17.34
CA LYS A 425 28.76 -17.99 -17.49
C LYS A 425 27.83 -19.20 -17.40
N GLU A 426 26.81 -19.15 -16.54
CA GLU A 426 25.83 -20.22 -16.44
C GLU A 426 24.84 -20.17 -17.61
N LYS A 427 24.44 -18.97 -18.06
CA LYS A 427 23.63 -18.81 -19.27
C LYS A 427 24.32 -19.39 -20.51
N GLN A 428 25.63 -19.16 -20.67
CA GLN A 428 26.44 -19.72 -21.77
C GLN A 428 26.49 -21.26 -21.74
N LYS A 429 26.48 -21.89 -20.56
CA LYS A 429 26.41 -23.35 -20.44
C LYS A 429 25.04 -23.90 -20.81
N LEU A 430 23.98 -23.19 -20.44
CA LEU A 430 22.60 -23.58 -20.75
C LEU A 430 22.29 -23.42 -22.25
N TYR A 431 22.87 -22.40 -22.88
CA TYR A 431 22.66 -22.07 -24.28
C TYR A 431 24.01 -21.95 -25.01
N PRO A 432 24.71 -23.08 -25.27
CA PRO A 432 26.05 -23.07 -25.85
C PRO A 432 26.08 -22.49 -27.28
N ASP A 433 24.97 -22.57 -28.01
CA ASP A 433 24.86 -22.05 -29.38
C ASP A 433 24.69 -20.52 -29.43
N VAL A 434 24.40 -19.89 -28.28
CA VAL A 434 24.30 -18.43 -28.19
C VAL A 434 25.69 -17.83 -28.03
N GLN A 435 26.01 -16.88 -28.89
CA GLN A 435 27.32 -16.22 -28.98
C GLN A 435 27.43 -15.06 -27.96
N PHE A 436 27.33 -15.33 -26.66
CA PHE A 436 27.35 -14.29 -25.62
C PHE A 436 28.63 -13.43 -25.65
N ASP A 437 29.77 -14.01 -26.03
CA ASP A 437 31.03 -13.28 -26.14
C ASP A 437 30.97 -12.11 -27.13
N LYS A 438 30.10 -12.18 -28.14
CA LYS A 438 29.88 -11.06 -29.07
C LYS A 438 29.10 -9.90 -28.43
N LEU A 439 28.31 -10.14 -27.38
CA LEU A 439 27.57 -9.07 -26.67
C LEU A 439 28.47 -8.23 -25.77
N ILE A 440 29.51 -8.82 -25.19
CA ILE A 440 30.39 -8.12 -24.24
C ILE A 440 31.16 -7.03 -24.99
N GLY A 441 30.89 -5.76 -24.68
CA GLY A 441 31.50 -4.61 -25.34
C GLY A 441 30.89 -4.25 -26.70
N ALA A 442 29.76 -4.86 -27.09
CA ALA A 442 29.07 -4.51 -28.33
C ALA A 442 28.38 -3.15 -28.26
N ALA A 443 28.48 -2.38 -29.34
CA ALA A 443 27.63 -1.22 -29.55
C ALA A 443 26.22 -1.69 -29.99
N ASN A 444 25.18 -1.27 -29.27
CA ASN A 444 23.80 -1.50 -29.67
C ASN A 444 23.36 -0.43 -30.67
N ILE A 445 23.18 -0.82 -31.94
CA ILE A 445 22.95 0.14 -33.04
C ILE A 445 21.61 -0.13 -33.71
N TRP A 446 20.82 0.94 -33.82
CA TRP A 446 19.52 0.99 -34.47
C TRP A 446 19.59 1.85 -35.73
N ILE A 447 19.36 1.28 -36.91
CA ILE A 447 19.40 1.99 -38.20
C ILE A 447 18.02 1.95 -38.86
N PHE A 448 17.21 2.98 -38.65
CA PHE A 448 15.85 3.02 -39.19
C PHE A 448 15.83 3.34 -40.70
N GLY A 449 15.07 2.55 -41.47
CA GLY A 449 14.72 2.88 -42.86
C GLY A 449 15.84 2.82 -43.90
N SER A 450 16.98 2.19 -43.60
CA SER A 450 18.10 2.07 -44.54
C SER A 450 18.14 0.73 -45.24
N HIS A 451 18.45 0.73 -46.54
CA HIS A 451 18.72 -0.48 -47.33
C HIS A 451 20.21 -0.85 -47.39
N ARG A 452 21.08 -0.10 -46.71
CA ARG A 452 22.56 -0.25 -46.74
C ARG A 452 23.11 -0.59 -45.35
N MET A 453 22.37 -1.36 -44.56
CA MET A 453 22.73 -1.63 -43.16
C MET A 453 24.05 -2.40 -43.05
N ASP A 454 24.26 -3.41 -43.90
CA ASP A 454 25.52 -4.15 -44.03
C ASP A 454 26.70 -3.22 -44.27
N GLU A 455 26.62 -2.35 -45.27
CA GLU A 455 27.69 -1.40 -45.61
C GLU A 455 28.00 -0.44 -44.44
N ILE A 456 26.96 0.03 -43.74
CA ILE A 456 27.14 0.91 -42.56
C ILE A 456 27.85 0.16 -41.44
N TYR A 457 27.49 -1.09 -41.17
CA TYR A 457 28.17 -1.89 -40.14
C TYR A 457 29.63 -2.20 -40.51
N GLU A 458 29.90 -2.45 -41.80
CA GLU A 458 31.25 -2.62 -42.35
C GLU A 458 32.10 -1.37 -42.15
N GLU A 459 31.54 -0.20 -42.48
CA GLU A 459 32.19 1.09 -42.28
C GLU A 459 32.49 1.34 -40.80
N LEU A 460 31.52 1.11 -39.90
CA LEU A 460 31.72 1.24 -38.47
C LEU A 460 32.83 0.32 -37.94
N GLN A 461 32.90 -0.93 -38.43
CA GLN A 461 33.99 -1.84 -38.10
C GLN A 461 35.34 -1.34 -38.60
N SER A 462 35.40 -0.80 -39.82
CA SER A 462 36.61 -0.19 -40.37
C SER A 462 37.11 1.01 -39.55
N MET A 463 36.19 1.70 -38.86
CA MET A 463 36.48 2.81 -37.95
C MET A 463 36.81 2.37 -36.51
N GLY A 464 36.81 1.05 -36.23
CA GLY A 464 37.21 0.48 -34.94
C GLY A 464 36.06 0.06 -34.03
N VAL A 465 34.81 0.09 -34.48
CA VAL A 465 33.67 -0.50 -33.74
C VAL A 465 33.69 -2.02 -33.92
N ASP A 466 34.52 -2.72 -33.14
CA ASP A 466 34.77 -4.16 -33.30
C ASP A 466 33.50 -5.04 -33.17
N ARG A 467 32.67 -4.79 -32.15
CA ARG A 467 31.49 -5.62 -31.82
C ARG A 467 30.20 -4.84 -31.99
N ILE A 468 29.22 -5.43 -32.67
CA ILE A 468 27.95 -4.77 -32.99
C ILE A 468 26.77 -5.68 -32.64
N LEU A 469 25.80 -5.12 -31.92
CA LEU A 469 24.43 -5.64 -31.82
C LEU A 469 23.56 -4.82 -32.78
N ALA A 470 23.26 -5.41 -33.94
CA ALA A 470 22.44 -4.82 -35.00
C ALA A 470 20.96 -5.03 -34.67
N SER A 471 20.32 -4.03 -34.05
CA SER A 471 19.00 -4.20 -33.41
C SER A 471 17.78 -3.93 -34.29
N GLN A 472 17.99 -3.49 -35.53
CA GLN A 472 16.89 -3.20 -36.45
C GLN A 472 16.56 -4.41 -37.33
N GLY A 473 15.26 -4.72 -37.45
CA GLY A 473 14.77 -5.75 -38.37
C GLY A 473 14.95 -5.37 -39.85
N THR A 474 15.27 -6.36 -40.69
CA THR A 474 15.56 -6.20 -42.12
C THR A 474 15.22 -7.48 -42.91
N THR A 475 15.56 -7.52 -44.20
CA THR A 475 15.27 -8.66 -45.09
C THR A 475 16.14 -9.88 -44.80
N SER A 476 15.68 -11.08 -45.16
CA SER A 476 16.42 -12.34 -44.96
C SER A 476 17.84 -12.32 -45.54
N ASP A 477 17.99 -11.75 -46.75
CA ASP A 477 19.30 -11.62 -47.40
C ASP A 477 20.24 -10.72 -46.61
N MET A 478 19.73 -9.59 -46.12
CA MET A 478 20.50 -8.64 -45.31
C MET A 478 20.89 -9.26 -43.95
N ILE A 479 19.97 -9.97 -43.30
CA ILE A 479 20.25 -10.71 -42.06
C ILE A 479 21.39 -11.71 -42.29
N ASN A 480 21.35 -12.48 -43.38
CA ASN A 480 22.38 -13.46 -43.70
C ASN A 480 23.74 -12.80 -43.95
N LYS A 481 23.77 -11.66 -44.66
CA LYS A 481 25.01 -10.88 -44.83
C LYS A 481 25.57 -10.42 -43.51
N ILE A 482 24.74 -9.80 -42.66
CA ILE A 482 25.18 -9.27 -41.36
C ILE A 482 25.64 -10.39 -40.42
N ASN A 483 24.97 -11.54 -40.43
CA ASN A 483 25.39 -12.72 -39.66
C ASN A 483 26.75 -13.28 -40.09
N ASN A 484 27.16 -13.06 -41.35
CA ASN A 484 28.47 -13.47 -41.84
C ASN A 484 29.59 -12.47 -41.51
N MET A 485 29.25 -11.28 -40.98
CA MET A 485 30.24 -10.31 -40.53
C MET A 485 30.92 -10.81 -39.24
N SER A 486 32.20 -10.48 -39.10
CA SER A 486 32.92 -10.74 -37.85
C SER A 486 32.25 -9.99 -36.70
N ASN A 487 32.19 -10.58 -35.50
CA ASN A 487 31.78 -9.88 -34.27
C ASN A 487 30.42 -9.14 -34.27
N THR A 488 29.51 -9.50 -35.18
CA THR A 488 28.16 -8.93 -35.23
C THR A 488 27.10 -9.94 -34.78
N LEU A 489 26.05 -9.42 -34.14
CA LEU A 489 24.82 -10.11 -33.76
C LEU A 489 23.63 -9.40 -34.38
N THR A 490 22.78 -10.15 -35.08
CA THR A 490 21.50 -9.63 -35.61
C THR A 490 20.39 -9.79 -34.58
N SER A 491 19.63 -8.72 -34.39
CA SER A 491 18.43 -8.63 -33.56
C SER A 491 17.33 -7.86 -34.29
N ARG A 492 16.13 -7.83 -33.72
CA ARG A 492 15.02 -6.97 -34.14
C ARG A 492 14.18 -6.54 -32.96
N TYR A 493 13.47 -5.44 -33.13
CA TYR A 493 12.32 -5.09 -32.31
C TYR A 493 11.18 -6.07 -32.55
N ASP A 494 10.52 -6.43 -31.45
CA ASP A 494 9.34 -7.28 -31.44
C ASP A 494 8.45 -6.91 -30.26
N ILE A 495 7.14 -7.18 -30.38
CA ILE A 495 6.16 -6.86 -29.33
C ILE A 495 5.00 -7.85 -29.39
N TYR A 496 4.61 -8.38 -28.23
CA TYR A 496 3.51 -9.34 -28.10
C TYR A 496 2.46 -8.90 -27.07
N ASN A 497 2.24 -7.59 -26.93
CA ASN A 497 1.36 -7.04 -25.89
C ASN A 497 0.04 -6.45 -26.45
N GLY A 498 0.14 -5.62 -27.50
CA GLY A 498 -1.01 -4.90 -28.05
C GLY A 498 -1.86 -5.71 -29.03
N ILE A 499 -3.15 -5.78 -28.75
CA ILE A 499 -4.20 -6.47 -29.53
C ILE A 499 -5.21 -5.44 -30.03
N LEU A 500 -5.46 -5.44 -31.33
CA LEU A 500 -6.41 -4.53 -31.97
C LEU A 500 -7.73 -5.24 -32.25
N ASP A 501 -8.86 -4.56 -32.00
CA ASP A 501 -10.17 -5.05 -32.42
C ASP A 501 -10.25 -5.07 -33.96
N PRO A 502 -10.48 -6.23 -34.61
CA PRO A 502 -10.58 -6.32 -36.06
C PRO A 502 -11.65 -5.40 -36.66
N ALA A 503 -12.72 -5.07 -35.91
CA ALA A 503 -13.79 -4.19 -36.38
C ALA A 503 -13.31 -2.74 -36.64
N ILE A 504 -12.21 -2.33 -35.98
CA ILE A 504 -11.68 -0.96 -36.07
C ILE A 504 -10.32 -0.89 -36.78
N ALA A 505 -9.75 -2.03 -37.17
CA ALA A 505 -8.45 -2.12 -37.86
C ALA A 505 -8.39 -1.35 -39.18
N GLN A 506 -9.53 -1.19 -39.86
CA GLN A 506 -9.63 -0.37 -41.07
C GLN A 506 -9.36 1.14 -40.84
N TRP A 507 -9.37 1.61 -39.59
CA TRP A 507 -9.14 3.00 -39.23
C TRP A 507 -7.72 3.25 -38.69
N THR A 508 -6.84 2.25 -38.73
CA THR A 508 -5.45 2.36 -38.28
C THR A 508 -4.49 2.32 -39.48
N SER A 509 -3.32 2.94 -39.34
CA SER A 509 -2.29 2.91 -40.40
C SER A 509 -1.63 1.53 -40.48
N ALA A 510 -1.11 1.13 -41.64
CA ALA A 510 -0.39 -0.14 -41.78
C ALA A 510 0.83 -0.26 -40.83
N THR A 511 1.41 0.87 -40.42
CA THR A 511 2.48 0.94 -39.42
C THR A 511 1.99 0.97 -37.97
N GLY A 512 0.70 1.21 -37.75
CA GLY A 512 0.03 1.22 -36.44
C GLY A 512 -0.92 0.05 -36.22
N THR A 513 -1.14 -0.80 -37.22
CA THR A 513 -1.86 -2.07 -37.12
C THR A 513 -0.86 -3.16 -36.71
N PRO A 514 -1.05 -3.82 -35.56
CA PRO A 514 -0.23 -4.97 -35.16
C PRO A 514 -0.30 -6.13 -36.18
N ASP A 515 0.64 -7.06 -36.13
CA ASP A 515 0.69 -8.24 -37.02
C ASP A 515 -0.64 -9.04 -37.00
N GLU A 516 -0.94 -9.80 -38.07
CA GLU A 516 -2.20 -10.55 -38.23
C GLU A 516 -2.55 -11.46 -37.04
N LEU A 517 -1.54 -12.04 -36.37
CA LEU A 517 -1.69 -12.87 -35.18
C LEU A 517 -2.28 -12.11 -33.99
N SER A 518 -2.11 -10.79 -33.92
CA SER A 518 -2.75 -9.95 -32.93
C SER A 518 -4.25 -9.79 -33.15
N LEU A 519 -4.77 -9.95 -34.38
CA LEU A 519 -6.21 -9.87 -34.64
C LEU A 519 -6.95 -11.13 -34.18
N GLU A 520 -6.30 -12.29 -34.23
CA GLU A 520 -6.87 -13.58 -33.82
C GLU A 520 -7.09 -13.70 -32.31
N ALA A 521 -6.35 -12.93 -31.50
CA ALA A 521 -6.50 -12.92 -30.05
C ALA A 521 -7.78 -12.21 -29.57
N TRP A 522 -8.39 -11.39 -30.43
CA TRP A 522 -9.57 -10.63 -30.08
C TRP A 522 -10.87 -11.44 -30.23
N PRO A 523 -11.82 -11.34 -29.28
CA PRO A 523 -11.69 -10.79 -27.93
C PRO A 523 -11.24 -11.85 -26.90
N GLU A 524 -11.16 -13.13 -27.29
CA GLU A 524 -11.13 -14.26 -26.36
C GLU A 524 -9.89 -14.34 -25.47
N ASP A 525 -8.75 -13.81 -25.92
CA ASP A 525 -7.47 -13.92 -25.21
C ASP A 525 -6.98 -12.58 -24.62
N ILE A 526 -7.80 -11.51 -24.67
CA ILE A 526 -7.46 -10.21 -24.08
C ILE A 526 -7.56 -10.21 -22.55
N MET A 527 -6.77 -9.36 -21.92
CA MET A 527 -6.67 -9.27 -20.47
C MET A 527 -7.78 -8.41 -19.88
N TRP A 528 -8.64 -9.02 -19.05
CA TRP A 528 -9.68 -8.33 -18.31
C TRP A 528 -9.15 -7.73 -17.01
N LYS A 529 -9.39 -6.42 -16.80
CA LYS A 529 -9.02 -5.71 -15.57
C LYS A 529 -9.99 -5.97 -14.40
N ASP A 530 -11.19 -6.48 -14.70
CA ASP A 530 -12.21 -6.80 -13.71
C ASP A 530 -13.17 -7.90 -14.20
N SER A 531 -14.01 -8.40 -13.29
CA SER A 531 -14.97 -9.47 -13.57
C SER A 531 -16.15 -9.03 -14.46
N GLN A 532 -16.26 -7.76 -14.83
CA GLN A 532 -17.34 -7.24 -15.69
C GLN A 532 -16.97 -7.29 -17.18
N GLY A 533 -15.76 -7.72 -17.51
CA GLY A 533 -15.31 -7.78 -18.90
C GLY A 533 -14.62 -6.52 -19.40
N ASN A 534 -14.40 -5.53 -18.52
CA ASN A 534 -13.58 -4.40 -18.92
C ASN A 534 -12.13 -4.87 -19.06
N TYR A 535 -11.41 -4.39 -20.08
CA TYR A 535 -10.05 -4.80 -20.36
C TYR A 535 -9.02 -3.71 -20.07
N HIS A 536 -7.76 -4.11 -20.02
CA HIS A 536 -6.63 -3.19 -19.95
C HIS A 536 -6.34 -2.60 -21.33
N TYR A 537 -6.11 -1.28 -21.38
CA TYR A 537 -5.67 -0.59 -22.58
C TYR A 537 -4.15 -0.61 -22.69
N ASP A 538 -3.66 -0.78 -23.91
CA ASP A 538 -2.26 -0.65 -24.30
C ASP A 538 -2.05 0.63 -25.14
N TRP A 539 -0.91 0.72 -25.83
CA TRP A 539 -0.58 1.82 -26.73
C TRP A 539 -1.71 2.16 -27.70
N SER A 540 -1.89 3.45 -27.95
CA SER A 540 -2.90 3.96 -28.86
C SER A 540 -2.28 4.35 -30.20
N THR A 541 -3.02 4.18 -31.29
CA THR A 541 -2.65 4.67 -32.63
C THR A 541 -3.60 5.77 -33.09
N ALA A 542 -3.12 6.69 -33.93
CA ALA A 542 -3.96 7.72 -34.51
C ALA A 542 -5.05 7.11 -35.40
N ASN A 543 -6.27 7.63 -35.27
CA ASN A 543 -7.38 7.26 -36.12
C ASN A 543 -7.28 7.96 -37.49
N LEU A 544 -7.23 7.17 -38.57
CA LEU A 544 -7.13 7.69 -39.94
C LEU A 544 -8.37 8.46 -40.39
N SER A 545 -9.55 8.10 -39.88
CA SER A 545 -10.81 8.77 -40.19
C SER A 545 -11.01 10.06 -39.38
N ASN A 546 -10.30 10.21 -38.26
CA ASN A 546 -10.32 11.40 -37.43
C ASN A 546 -9.00 11.54 -36.63
N SER A 547 -8.04 12.28 -37.17
CA SER A 547 -6.70 12.44 -36.58
C SER A 547 -6.65 13.09 -35.18
N SER A 548 -7.75 13.68 -34.70
CA SER A 548 -7.87 14.18 -33.32
C SER A 548 -8.22 13.09 -32.30
N GLN A 549 -8.49 11.87 -32.76
CA GLN A 549 -8.85 10.71 -31.94
C GLN A 549 -7.75 9.65 -31.99
N MET A 550 -7.51 9.05 -30.84
CA MET A 550 -6.66 7.87 -30.69
C MET A 550 -7.54 6.61 -30.61
N ILE A 551 -7.05 5.51 -31.16
CA ILE A 551 -7.62 4.17 -31.03
C ILE A 551 -6.74 3.41 -30.05
N ASP A 552 -7.31 3.06 -28.91
CA ASP A 552 -6.62 2.29 -27.88
C ASP A 552 -6.62 0.80 -28.24
N MET A 553 -5.47 0.14 -28.12
CA MET A 553 -5.38 -1.32 -28.20
C MET A 553 -5.74 -1.95 -26.85
N ALA A 554 -6.11 -3.22 -26.86
CA ALA A 554 -6.20 -4.03 -25.65
C ALA A 554 -4.88 -4.73 -25.35
N VAL A 555 -4.65 -5.06 -24.09
CA VAL A 555 -3.52 -5.89 -23.66
C VAL A 555 -3.90 -7.37 -23.78
N ILE A 556 -3.06 -8.22 -24.39
CA ILE A 556 -3.24 -9.68 -24.35
C ILE A 556 -2.96 -10.22 -22.94
N CYS A 557 -3.66 -11.29 -22.54
CA CYS A 557 -3.33 -11.99 -21.30
C CYS A 557 -1.92 -12.61 -21.39
N ASP A 558 -1.02 -12.33 -20.45
CA ASP A 558 0.38 -12.82 -20.47
C ASP A 558 0.47 -14.34 -20.63
N LYS A 559 -0.50 -15.09 -20.06
CA LYS A 559 -0.61 -16.54 -20.23
C LYS A 559 -0.82 -16.98 -21.68
N LYS A 560 -1.53 -16.17 -22.46
CA LYS A 560 -1.87 -16.45 -23.85
C LYS A 560 -0.76 -15.99 -24.80
N THR A 561 -0.06 -14.92 -24.44
CA THR A 561 1.05 -14.34 -25.22
C THR A 561 2.10 -15.35 -25.65
N VAL A 562 2.49 -16.28 -24.77
CA VAL A 562 3.52 -17.29 -25.05
C VAL A 562 3.17 -18.15 -26.28
N ARG A 563 1.89 -18.51 -26.46
CA ARG A 563 1.45 -19.28 -27.64
C ARG A 563 1.67 -18.48 -28.93
N TYR A 564 1.20 -17.23 -28.95
CA TYR A 564 1.31 -16.37 -30.12
C TYR A 564 2.77 -16.10 -30.50
N CYS A 565 3.63 -15.82 -29.51
CA CYS A 565 5.05 -15.68 -29.75
C CYS A 565 5.65 -16.93 -30.39
N ARG A 566 5.35 -18.12 -29.85
CA ARG A 566 5.83 -19.39 -30.42
C ARG A 566 5.38 -19.57 -31.87
N GLU A 567 4.10 -19.35 -32.16
CA GLU A 567 3.54 -19.48 -33.51
C GLU A 567 4.15 -18.47 -34.50
N THR A 568 4.40 -17.23 -34.06
CA THR A 568 5.11 -16.22 -34.87
C THR A 568 6.53 -16.67 -35.18
N LEU A 569 7.29 -17.08 -34.16
CA LEU A 569 8.69 -17.45 -34.30
C LEU A 569 8.89 -18.73 -35.13
N GLU A 570 8.00 -19.72 -35.00
CA GLU A 570 8.04 -20.94 -35.82
C GLU A 570 7.88 -20.66 -37.31
N LYS A 571 7.08 -19.64 -37.67
CA LYS A 571 6.93 -19.19 -39.06
C LYS A 571 8.09 -18.33 -39.53
N GLU A 572 8.61 -17.46 -38.66
CA GLU A 572 9.61 -16.45 -39.02
C GLU A 572 11.05 -17.01 -39.09
N LEU A 573 11.50 -17.72 -38.06
CA LEU A 573 12.91 -18.09 -37.89
C LEU A 573 13.49 -18.98 -39.01
N PRO A 574 12.71 -19.86 -39.69
CA PRO A 574 13.21 -20.58 -40.86
C PRO A 574 13.69 -19.65 -41.99
N GLN A 575 13.07 -18.47 -42.12
CA GLN A 575 13.38 -17.49 -43.17
C GLN A 575 14.33 -16.40 -42.67
N ASN A 576 14.10 -15.90 -41.46
CA ASN A 576 14.85 -14.79 -40.88
C ASN A 576 15.65 -15.27 -39.66
N LYS A 577 16.92 -15.62 -39.90
CA LYS A 577 17.82 -16.22 -38.91
C LYS A 577 18.42 -15.19 -37.94
N TYR A 578 17.57 -14.44 -37.24
CA TYR A 578 18.02 -13.55 -36.18
C TYR A 578 18.70 -14.34 -35.06
N THR A 579 19.76 -13.78 -34.48
CA THR A 579 20.54 -14.40 -33.40
C THR A 579 20.21 -13.85 -32.01
N CYS A 580 19.46 -12.75 -31.96
CA CYS A 580 19.02 -12.04 -30.77
C CYS A 580 17.60 -11.47 -31.03
N ARG A 581 16.92 -11.03 -29.98
CA ARG A 581 15.62 -10.36 -30.10
C ARG A 581 15.42 -9.37 -28.96
N PHE A 582 14.85 -8.21 -29.27
CA PHE A 582 14.37 -7.26 -28.28
C PHE A 582 12.84 -7.37 -28.23
N ILE A 583 12.32 -7.97 -27.16
CA ILE A 583 10.88 -8.10 -26.94
C ILE A 583 10.44 -6.96 -26.03
N ASP A 584 9.73 -5.99 -26.61
CA ASP A 584 9.34 -4.77 -25.93
C ASP A 584 8.31 -5.04 -24.82
N THR A 585 8.27 -4.14 -23.85
CA THR A 585 7.35 -4.09 -22.70
C THR A 585 7.46 -5.22 -21.69
N VAL A 586 8.04 -6.38 -22.01
CA VAL A 586 8.04 -7.57 -21.14
C VAL A 586 8.61 -7.28 -19.75
N THR A 587 9.77 -6.63 -19.70
CA THR A 587 10.47 -6.26 -18.46
C THR A 587 10.09 -4.89 -17.91
N ALA A 588 9.33 -4.08 -18.66
CA ALA A 588 8.96 -2.70 -18.30
C ALA A 588 7.52 -2.60 -17.76
N SER A 589 6.56 -3.19 -18.49
CA SER A 589 5.15 -3.17 -18.12
C SER A 589 4.90 -3.95 -16.83
N PRO A 590 3.96 -3.47 -15.98
CA PRO A 590 3.60 -4.18 -14.76
C PRO A 590 3.13 -5.62 -15.01
N TRP A 591 3.31 -6.47 -14.01
CA TRP A 591 2.58 -7.73 -13.91
C TRP A 591 1.13 -7.39 -13.60
N ARG A 592 0.22 -7.95 -14.39
CA ARG A 592 -1.20 -7.62 -14.33
C ARG A 592 -2.00 -8.84 -13.91
N GLU A 593 -3.16 -8.59 -13.34
CA GLU A 593 -4.16 -9.62 -13.11
C GLU A 593 -5.04 -9.74 -14.35
N CYS A 594 -5.55 -10.94 -14.61
CA CYS A 594 -6.60 -11.16 -15.59
C CYS A 594 -7.81 -11.76 -14.88
N TYR A 595 -8.98 -11.15 -15.05
CA TYR A 595 -10.25 -11.62 -14.48
C TYR A 595 -11.12 -12.40 -15.49
N HIS A 596 -10.60 -12.68 -16.68
CA HIS A 596 -11.31 -13.46 -17.68
C HIS A 596 -11.53 -14.90 -17.19
N PRO A 597 -12.75 -15.47 -17.28
CA PRO A 597 -13.07 -16.78 -16.67
C PRO A 597 -12.24 -17.94 -17.23
N ASN A 598 -11.86 -17.89 -18.50
CA ASN A 598 -11.11 -18.98 -19.16
C ASN A 598 -9.58 -18.91 -18.94
N HIS A 599 -9.04 -17.78 -18.49
CA HIS A 599 -7.60 -17.58 -18.34
C HIS A 599 -7.26 -16.62 -17.21
N THR A 600 -7.99 -16.74 -16.10
CA THR A 600 -7.74 -15.98 -14.88
C THR A 600 -6.30 -16.19 -14.41
N ILE A 601 -5.59 -15.09 -14.16
CA ILE A 601 -4.23 -15.12 -13.62
C ILE A 601 -3.99 -14.02 -12.59
N ALA A 602 -3.20 -14.33 -11.56
CA ALA A 602 -2.67 -13.36 -10.62
C ALA A 602 -1.35 -12.73 -11.12
N ARG A 603 -0.87 -11.66 -10.47
CA ARG A 603 0.42 -11.01 -10.81
C ARG A 603 1.60 -11.97 -10.73
N SER A 604 1.57 -12.93 -9.81
CA SER A 604 2.57 -13.99 -9.67
C SER A 604 2.70 -14.87 -10.92
N GLN A 605 1.56 -15.18 -11.55
CA GLN A 605 1.47 -15.94 -12.79
C GLN A 605 1.79 -15.07 -14.00
N SER A 606 1.35 -13.82 -14.05
CA SER A 606 1.77 -12.84 -15.07
C SER A 606 3.29 -12.71 -15.12
N ARG A 607 3.95 -12.56 -13.96
CA ARG A 607 5.42 -12.60 -13.86
C ARG A 607 6.02 -13.87 -14.46
N TYR A 608 5.45 -15.03 -14.13
CA TYR A 608 5.92 -16.31 -14.65
C TYR A 608 5.83 -16.36 -16.18
N TYR A 609 4.68 -16.02 -16.77
CA TYR A 609 4.51 -16.09 -18.23
C TYR A 609 5.32 -15.04 -18.97
N LYS A 610 5.53 -13.85 -18.39
CA LYS A 610 6.47 -12.85 -18.92
C LYS A 610 7.92 -13.33 -18.92
N MET A 611 8.30 -14.23 -18.01
CA MET A 611 9.63 -14.85 -17.99
C MET A 611 9.73 -16.09 -18.87
N GLU A 612 8.59 -16.75 -19.15
CA GLU A 612 8.51 -17.88 -20.09
C GLU A 612 8.59 -17.40 -21.55
N LEU A 613 8.01 -16.23 -21.84
CA LEU A 613 8.17 -15.49 -23.09
C LEU A 613 9.63 -15.07 -23.30
#